data_AF-A0A2E7CI71-F1
#
_entry.id   AF-A0A2E7CI71-F1
#
_cell.length_a   1.000
_cell.length_b   1.000
_cell.length_c   1.000
_cell.angle_alpha   90.00
_cell.angle_beta   90.00
_cell.angle_gamma   90.00
#
_symmetry.space_group_name_H-M   'P 1'
#
loop_
_entity.id
_entity.type
_entity.pdbx_description
1 polymer ?
#
loop_
_entity_poly.entity_id
_entity_poly.type
_entity_poly.pdbx_seq_one_letter_code
_entity_poly.pdbx_strand_id
1 'polypeptide(L)'
;MIWIWLTAFWMAYAGDISIYGESCGKDTDCYGHLSCTNGVCGLVGEIPSSQGCASKGATFEGRKGTLSYTIFQCPPDCGFEEHTLYGPMCKPTAEGCETSEACQKDGTCGFFNDRCVVNAEGCSNSTACAEDGKCGFNGRSCIPTQQGCSESGACTKEGRCGFNGAICVVTPEYCYRSKACKEKGICAFDGINCVANAEYCAQSQKCLQNGVCGFDGLQCSMTEEGCSKSAKCESHGLCGFEEKYGCISTDDGCMQSLNCRDYGSCYKGFYGCIRKR
;
A
#
# COMPACT_ATOMS: atom_id res chain seq x y z
N MET A 1 9.40 7.38 -75.28
CA MET A 1 10.21 8.62 -75.37
C MET A 1 9.60 9.63 -74.41
N ILE A 2 10.39 10.15 -73.48
CA ILE A 2 10.49 11.55 -72.97
C ILE A 2 9.12 12.29 -72.86
N TRP A 3 8.68 12.75 -71.69
CA TRP A 3 9.10 14.04 -71.10
C TRP A 3 8.76 14.15 -69.60
N ILE A 4 9.59 14.96 -68.94
CA ILE A 4 9.76 15.20 -67.51
C ILE A 4 9.24 16.62 -67.17
N TRP A 5 8.47 16.71 -66.08
CA TRP A 5 8.28 17.81 -65.09
C TRP A 5 7.65 19.16 -65.47
N LEU A 6 6.60 19.53 -64.72
CA LEU A 6 6.67 20.58 -63.67
C LEU A 6 5.36 20.59 -62.83
N THR A 7 5.52 20.42 -61.52
CA THR A 7 4.46 20.47 -60.50
C THR A 7 4.04 21.90 -60.21
N ALA A 8 2.75 22.20 -60.35
CA ALA A 8 2.16 23.47 -59.96
C ALA A 8 1.85 23.49 -58.45
N PHE A 9 2.54 24.39 -57.76
CA PHE A 9 2.26 24.91 -56.43
C PHE A 9 0.79 25.37 -56.32
N TRP A 10 0.03 24.82 -55.38
CA TRP A 10 -1.17 25.45 -54.86
C TRP A 10 -0.83 26.03 -53.48
N MET A 11 -0.74 27.35 -53.40
CA MET A 11 -0.68 28.10 -52.15
C MET A 11 -2.07 28.09 -51.52
N ALA A 12 -2.23 27.37 -50.41
CA ALA A 12 -3.29 27.63 -49.45
C ALA A 12 -2.70 28.52 -48.35
N TYR A 13 -3.35 29.67 -48.13
CA TYR A 13 -3.05 30.65 -47.09
C TYR A 13 -2.88 29.97 -45.72
N ALA A 14 -1.70 30.08 -45.13
CA ALA A 14 -1.49 29.83 -43.71
C ALA A 14 -2.02 31.05 -42.94
N GLY A 15 -3.08 30.86 -42.15
CA GLY A 15 -3.32 31.71 -40.99
C GLY A 15 -2.25 31.37 -39.97
N ASP A 16 -1.52 32.38 -39.49
CA ASP A 16 -0.43 32.21 -38.54
C ASP A 16 -0.89 31.45 -37.29
N ILE A 17 -0.33 30.26 -37.09
CA ILE A 17 -0.50 29.49 -35.85
C ILE A 17 0.62 29.95 -34.92
N SER A 18 0.29 30.78 -33.94
CA SER A 18 1.28 31.27 -32.98
C SER A 18 1.60 30.23 -31.91
N ILE A 19 2.88 29.84 -31.85
CA ILE A 19 3.41 28.80 -30.95
C ILE A 19 4.10 29.46 -29.74
N TYR A 20 4.22 28.71 -28.63
CA TYR A 20 4.96 29.09 -27.42
C TYR A 20 6.26 29.85 -27.71
N GLY A 21 6.47 31.01 -27.08
CA GLY A 21 7.66 31.84 -27.30
C GLY A 21 7.54 32.89 -28.41
N GLU A 22 6.39 32.98 -29.10
CA GLU A 22 6.12 34.08 -30.03
C GLU A 22 5.75 35.38 -29.34
N SER A 23 6.05 36.49 -30.02
CA SER A 23 5.69 37.82 -29.56
C SER A 23 4.19 38.03 -29.62
N CYS A 24 3.60 38.54 -28.54
CA CYS A 24 2.16 38.81 -28.44
C CYS A 24 1.92 40.23 -27.94
N GLY A 25 0.79 40.82 -28.32
CA GLY A 25 0.33 42.09 -27.78
C GLY A 25 -0.69 41.92 -26.64
N LYS A 26 -1.44 40.80 -26.67
CA LYS A 26 -2.50 40.46 -25.70
C LYS A 26 -2.72 38.94 -25.68
N ASP A 27 -3.40 38.45 -24.65
CA ASP A 27 -3.61 37.00 -24.43
C ASP A 27 -4.34 36.30 -25.57
N THR A 28 -5.24 37.00 -26.28
CA THR A 28 -5.95 36.43 -27.44
C THR A 28 -5.04 36.17 -28.65
N ASP A 29 -3.82 36.72 -28.63
CA ASP A 29 -2.81 36.47 -29.65
C ASP A 29 -2.06 35.15 -29.38
N CYS A 30 -2.27 34.54 -28.20
CA CYS A 30 -1.67 33.29 -27.79
C CYS A 30 -2.66 32.12 -27.92
N TYR A 31 -2.18 30.95 -28.33
CA TYR A 31 -3.03 29.79 -28.54
C TYR A 31 -3.27 28.99 -27.24
N GLY A 32 -4.52 28.61 -27.00
CA GLY A 32 -4.90 27.72 -25.89
C GLY A 32 -4.84 28.38 -24.52
N HIS A 33 -4.04 27.80 -23.61
CA HIS A 33 -3.90 28.23 -22.20
C HIS A 33 -2.63 29.08 -21.96
N LEU A 34 -2.02 29.56 -23.04
CA LEU A 34 -0.91 30.50 -22.97
C LEU A 34 -1.45 31.91 -22.79
N SER A 35 -0.86 32.70 -21.89
CA SER A 35 -1.11 34.13 -21.82
C SER A 35 0.12 34.91 -22.24
N CYS A 36 -0.13 36.13 -22.68
CA CYS A 36 0.88 37.05 -23.10
C CYS A 36 1.53 37.71 -21.87
N THR A 37 2.70 37.22 -21.48
CA THR A 37 3.47 37.79 -20.37
C THR A 37 4.74 38.43 -20.91
N ASN A 38 4.94 39.72 -20.64
CA ASN A 38 6.07 40.50 -21.16
C ASN A 38 6.20 40.46 -22.70
N GLY A 39 5.06 40.44 -23.39
CA GLY A 39 5.03 40.45 -24.84
C GLY A 39 5.40 39.11 -25.47
N VAL A 40 5.39 38.01 -24.71
CA VAL A 40 5.64 36.65 -25.21
C VAL A 40 4.59 35.67 -24.68
N CYS A 41 4.11 34.76 -25.53
CA CYS A 41 3.16 33.71 -25.12
C CYS A 41 3.83 32.67 -24.22
N GLY A 42 3.36 32.54 -22.98
CA GLY A 42 3.88 31.62 -21.96
C GLY A 42 2.79 30.98 -21.10
N LEU A 43 3.11 29.90 -20.39
CA LEU A 43 2.18 29.20 -19.49
C LEU A 43 1.86 30.06 -18.28
N VAL A 44 0.59 30.20 -17.93
CA VAL A 44 0.16 30.88 -16.69
C VAL A 44 -0.42 29.86 -15.72
N GLY A 45 0.20 29.77 -14.54
CA GLY A 45 -0.31 29.00 -13.41
C GLY A 45 0.15 27.55 -13.37
N GLU A 46 0.07 26.97 -12.17
CA GLU A 46 0.30 25.55 -11.92
C GLU A 46 -0.64 24.73 -12.80
N ILE A 47 -0.07 23.84 -13.62
CA ILE A 47 -0.84 22.84 -14.36
C ILE A 47 -1.71 22.11 -13.32
N PRO A 48 -3.04 22.00 -13.50
CA PRO A 48 -3.86 21.24 -12.58
C PRO A 48 -3.27 19.84 -12.47
N SER A 49 -2.85 19.46 -11.27
CA SER A 49 -2.36 18.12 -10.96
C SER A 49 -3.40 17.13 -11.49
N SER A 50 -3.09 16.49 -12.62
CA SER A 50 -3.89 15.39 -13.13
C SER A 50 -3.74 14.27 -12.12
N GLN A 51 -4.70 14.17 -11.20
CA GLN A 51 -4.77 13.10 -10.22
C GLN A 51 -4.65 11.77 -10.97
N GLY A 52 -3.50 11.10 -10.83
CA GLY A 52 -3.23 9.78 -11.40
C GLY A 52 -2.28 9.72 -12.60
N CYS A 53 -1.79 10.84 -13.17
CA CYS A 53 -0.78 10.76 -14.25
C CYS A 53 0.63 11.09 -13.73
N ALA A 54 1.62 10.27 -14.08
CA ALA A 54 3.02 10.53 -13.77
C ALA A 54 3.59 11.52 -14.80
N SER A 55 4.12 12.64 -14.34
CA SER A 55 4.88 13.56 -15.19
C SER A 55 6.27 12.99 -15.47
N LYS A 56 6.61 12.77 -16.73
CA LYS A 56 7.97 12.48 -17.18
C LYS A 56 8.49 13.68 -17.98
N GLY A 57 9.50 14.37 -17.45
CA GLY A 57 10.14 15.46 -18.17
C GLY A 57 10.82 14.94 -19.44
N ALA A 58 10.61 15.63 -20.56
CA ALA A 58 11.32 15.41 -21.81
C ALA A 58 12.05 16.69 -22.20
N THR A 59 13.34 16.54 -22.49
CA THR A 59 14.22 17.63 -22.92
C THR A 59 14.62 17.40 -24.37
N PHE A 60 14.38 18.39 -25.22
CA PHE A 60 14.82 18.40 -26.61
C PHE A 60 15.82 19.53 -26.83
N GLU A 61 16.98 19.21 -27.40
CA GLU A 61 17.96 20.21 -27.81
C GLU A 61 17.74 20.61 -29.27
N GLY A 62 17.33 21.86 -29.48
CA GLY A 62 17.23 22.48 -30.81
C GLY A 62 18.38 23.42 -31.09
N ARG A 63 18.51 23.88 -32.35
CA ARG A 63 19.55 24.84 -32.78
C ARG A 63 19.52 26.20 -32.08
N LYS A 64 18.48 26.52 -31.31
CA LYS A 64 18.32 27.77 -30.55
C LYS A 64 18.21 27.57 -29.03
N GLY A 65 18.48 26.37 -28.51
CA GLY A 65 18.49 26.08 -27.08
C GLY A 65 17.70 24.82 -26.69
N THR A 66 17.74 24.50 -25.40
CA THR A 66 17.10 23.32 -24.81
C THR A 66 15.65 23.64 -24.41
N LEU A 67 14.69 22.93 -25.01
CA LEU A 67 13.27 23.00 -24.64
C LEU A 67 12.95 21.85 -23.68
N SER A 68 12.45 22.18 -22.50
CA SER A 68 11.96 21.20 -21.52
C SER A 68 10.44 21.24 -21.51
N TYR A 69 9.78 20.12 -21.78
CA TYR A 69 8.35 19.98 -21.58
C TYR A 69 8.04 18.75 -20.73
N THR A 70 6.89 18.79 -20.06
CA THR A 70 6.42 17.70 -19.22
C THR A 70 5.49 16.82 -20.03
N ILE A 71 5.89 15.58 -20.29
CA ILE A 71 5.00 14.56 -20.85
C ILE A 71 4.25 13.93 -19.69
N PHE A 72 2.93 14.03 -19.68
CA PHE A 72 2.11 13.28 -18.73
C PHE A 72 1.95 11.85 -19.25
N GLN A 73 2.65 10.90 -18.63
CA GLN A 73 2.40 9.48 -18.82
C GLN A 73 1.26 9.09 -17.87
N CYS A 74 0.06 8.97 -18.42
CA CYS A 74 -1.03 8.36 -17.69
C CYS A 74 -0.84 6.83 -17.67
N PRO A 75 -1.35 6.13 -16.63
CA PRO A 75 -1.35 4.67 -16.56
C PRO A 75 -1.97 4.05 -17.82
N PRO A 76 -1.63 2.80 -18.17
CA PRO A 76 -2.19 2.10 -19.33
C PRO A 76 -3.73 2.00 -19.34
N ASP A 77 -4.38 2.31 -18.21
CA ASP A 77 -5.82 2.22 -18.00
C ASP A 77 -6.62 3.46 -18.49
N CYS A 78 -5.95 4.48 -19.08
CA CYS A 78 -6.61 5.72 -19.54
C CYS A 78 -6.81 5.75 -21.06
N GLY A 79 -8.07 5.73 -21.51
CA GLY A 79 -8.43 6.06 -22.89
C GLY A 79 -8.31 7.57 -23.13
N PHE A 80 -7.65 7.99 -24.21
CA PHE A 80 -7.47 9.39 -24.56
C PHE A 80 -8.68 9.94 -25.34
N GLU A 81 -9.31 11.01 -24.84
CA GLU A 81 -10.01 11.99 -25.69
C GLU A 81 -9.23 13.31 -25.62
N GLU A 82 -8.86 13.85 -26.79
CA GLU A 82 -8.17 15.14 -26.90
C GLU A 82 -9.10 16.29 -26.52
N HIS A 83 -9.11 16.67 -25.24
CA HIS A 83 -9.64 17.96 -24.83
C HIS A 83 -8.54 19.02 -24.88
N THR A 84 -8.54 19.80 -25.96
CA THR A 84 -7.57 20.86 -26.31
C THR A 84 -7.40 21.97 -25.26
N LEU A 85 -8.23 22.00 -24.21
CA LEU A 85 -8.22 23.02 -23.15
C LEU A 85 -7.66 22.57 -21.79
N TYR A 86 -7.64 21.27 -21.46
CA TYR A 86 -7.36 20.80 -20.08
C TYR A 86 -6.27 19.72 -19.96
N GLY A 87 -5.62 19.37 -21.06
CA GLY A 87 -4.76 18.18 -21.11
C GLY A 87 -5.58 16.89 -21.10
N PRO A 88 -4.95 15.72 -21.26
CA PRO A 88 -5.67 14.45 -21.27
C PRO A 88 -6.28 14.20 -19.89
N MET A 89 -7.61 14.27 -19.80
CA MET A 89 -8.33 13.80 -18.63
C MET A 89 -8.37 12.28 -18.68
N CYS A 90 -7.82 11.59 -17.68
CA CYS A 90 -8.01 10.15 -17.54
C CYS A 90 -9.49 9.87 -17.32
N LYS A 91 -10.15 9.38 -18.36
CA LYS A 91 -11.51 8.84 -18.26
C LYS A 91 -11.40 7.33 -18.03
N PRO A 92 -11.99 6.79 -16.95
CA PRO A 92 -11.99 5.36 -16.74
C PRO A 92 -12.69 4.67 -17.91
N THR A 93 -12.15 3.54 -18.33
CA THR A 93 -12.77 2.62 -19.29
C THR A 93 -13.26 1.38 -18.55
N ALA A 94 -14.08 0.55 -19.19
CA ALA A 94 -14.49 -0.72 -18.60
C ALA A 94 -13.29 -1.61 -18.25
N GLU A 95 -12.35 -1.75 -19.19
CA GLU A 95 -11.10 -2.50 -18.99
C GLU A 95 -10.26 -1.89 -17.86
N GLY A 96 -10.12 -0.56 -17.84
CA GLY A 96 -9.36 0.13 -16.79
C GLY A 96 -9.98 -0.03 -15.40
N CYS A 97 -11.30 -0.15 -15.28
CA CYS A 97 -11.93 -0.47 -14.00
C CYS A 97 -11.61 -1.88 -13.54
N GLU A 98 -11.63 -2.87 -14.43
CA GLU A 98 -11.34 -4.28 -14.11
C GLU A 98 -9.87 -4.52 -13.72
N THR A 99 -8.92 -3.79 -14.31
CA THR A 99 -7.49 -3.91 -13.99
C THR A 99 -7.04 -3.04 -12.83
N SER A 100 -7.87 -2.08 -12.41
CA SER A 100 -7.52 -1.08 -11.40
C SER A 100 -7.17 -1.69 -10.03
N GLU A 101 -6.33 -0.98 -9.28
CA GLU A 101 -6.06 -1.30 -7.88
C GLU A 101 -7.34 -1.25 -7.02
N ALA A 102 -8.27 -0.33 -7.33
CA ALA A 102 -9.55 -0.22 -6.65
C ALA A 102 -10.46 -1.44 -6.89
N CYS A 103 -10.38 -2.07 -8.07
CA CYS A 103 -11.02 -3.35 -8.31
C CYS A 103 -10.38 -4.47 -7.46
N GLN A 104 -9.05 -4.59 -7.51
CA GLN A 104 -8.33 -5.64 -6.77
C GLN A 104 -8.48 -5.52 -5.25
N LYS A 105 -8.55 -4.29 -4.70
CA LYS A 105 -8.66 -4.07 -3.25
C LYS A 105 -10.10 -4.06 -2.76
N ASP A 106 -10.95 -3.30 -3.42
CA ASP A 106 -12.29 -2.93 -2.91
C ASP A 106 -13.45 -3.48 -3.74
N GLY A 107 -13.17 -4.18 -4.85
CA GLY A 107 -14.19 -4.74 -5.74
C GLY A 107 -14.83 -3.71 -6.68
N THR A 108 -14.20 -2.55 -6.88
CA THR A 108 -14.68 -1.47 -7.77
C THR A 108 -14.36 -1.78 -9.26
N CYS A 109 -14.87 -2.91 -9.76
CA CYS A 109 -14.51 -3.44 -11.08
C CYS A 109 -15.52 -3.10 -12.19
N GLY A 110 -16.74 -2.69 -11.84
CA GLY A 110 -17.77 -2.37 -12.82
C GLY A 110 -17.57 -0.98 -13.44
N PHE A 111 -18.17 -0.74 -14.60
CA PHE A 111 -18.15 0.56 -15.27
C PHE A 111 -19.57 1.06 -15.53
N PHE A 112 -19.91 2.24 -15.00
CA PHE A 112 -21.22 2.85 -15.14
C PHE A 112 -21.15 4.38 -15.08
N ASN A 113 -21.80 5.06 -16.03
CA ASN A 113 -21.83 6.53 -16.13
C ASN A 113 -20.44 7.17 -16.00
N ASP A 114 -19.48 6.69 -16.80
CA ASP A 114 -18.11 7.21 -16.86
C ASP A 114 -17.34 7.10 -15.54
N ARG A 115 -17.68 6.11 -14.71
CA ARG A 115 -17.05 5.86 -13.40
C ARG A 115 -16.91 4.37 -13.14
N CYS A 116 -15.86 4.02 -12.40
CA CYS A 116 -15.76 2.69 -11.82
C CYS A 116 -16.72 2.56 -10.64
N VAL A 117 -17.43 1.44 -10.58
CA VAL A 117 -18.43 1.13 -9.56
C VAL A 117 -18.18 -0.26 -9.00
N VAL A 118 -18.62 -0.49 -7.78
CA VAL A 118 -18.58 -1.82 -7.17
C VAL A 118 -19.58 -2.73 -7.88
N ASN A 119 -19.18 -3.97 -8.16
CA ASN A 119 -20.05 -5.01 -8.69
C ASN A 119 -19.84 -6.33 -7.93
N ALA A 120 -20.71 -7.31 -8.19
CA ALA A 120 -20.69 -8.59 -7.46
C ALA A 120 -19.40 -9.40 -7.68
N GLU A 121 -18.93 -9.48 -8.92
CA GLU A 121 -17.71 -10.21 -9.29
C GLU A 121 -16.47 -9.58 -8.65
N GLY A 122 -16.39 -8.24 -8.67
CA GLY A 122 -15.34 -7.49 -7.99
C GLY A 122 -15.31 -7.75 -6.50
N CYS A 123 -16.47 -7.76 -5.83
CA CYS A 123 -16.52 -8.10 -4.41
C CYS A 123 -15.97 -9.48 -4.12
N SER A 124 -16.37 -10.51 -4.87
CA SER A 124 -15.90 -11.89 -4.65
C SER A 124 -14.40 -12.09 -4.90
N ASN A 125 -13.79 -11.31 -5.78
CA ASN A 125 -12.37 -11.45 -6.16
C ASN A 125 -11.45 -10.43 -5.46
N SER A 126 -12.03 -9.52 -4.67
CA SER A 126 -11.28 -8.46 -4.00
C SER A 126 -10.43 -8.98 -2.83
N THR A 127 -9.37 -8.25 -2.53
CA THR A 127 -8.59 -8.43 -1.31
C THR A 127 -9.46 -8.21 -0.07
N ALA A 128 -10.42 -7.28 -0.12
CA ALA A 128 -11.39 -7.08 0.95
C ALA A 128 -12.25 -8.34 1.22
N CYS A 129 -12.59 -9.13 0.21
CA CYS A 129 -13.22 -10.44 0.43
C CYS A 129 -12.25 -11.43 1.08
N ALA A 130 -11.04 -11.58 0.53
CA ALA A 130 -10.06 -12.52 1.03
C ALA A 130 -9.60 -12.22 2.48
N GLU A 131 -9.43 -10.95 2.84
CA GLU A 131 -8.90 -10.53 4.14
C GLU A 131 -10.00 -10.19 5.15
N ASP A 132 -11.06 -9.48 4.76
CA ASP A 132 -12.12 -9.01 5.67
C ASP A 132 -13.44 -9.81 5.56
N GLY A 133 -13.57 -10.72 4.58
CA GLY A 133 -14.80 -11.47 4.35
C GLY A 133 -15.90 -10.69 3.62
N LYS A 134 -15.59 -9.51 3.06
CA LYS A 134 -16.54 -8.64 2.31
C LYS A 134 -16.82 -9.15 0.89
N CYS A 135 -17.36 -10.34 0.78
CA CYS A 135 -17.52 -11.03 -0.50
C CYS A 135 -18.89 -10.81 -1.18
N GLY A 136 -19.87 -10.22 -0.48
CA GLY A 136 -21.21 -9.98 -1.01
C GLY A 136 -21.37 -8.59 -1.60
N PHE A 137 -22.38 -8.38 -2.43
CA PHE A 137 -22.71 -7.08 -3.02
C PHE A 137 -24.16 -6.69 -2.72
N ASN A 138 -24.38 -5.48 -2.23
CA ASN A 138 -25.73 -4.97 -1.88
C ASN A 138 -26.29 -3.95 -2.88
N GLY A 139 -25.66 -3.77 -4.04
CA GLY A 139 -26.01 -2.73 -5.00
C GLY A 139 -25.16 -1.45 -4.90
N ARG A 140 -24.41 -1.27 -3.81
CA ARG A 140 -23.59 -0.06 -3.58
C ARG A 140 -22.18 -0.35 -3.10
N SER A 141 -21.99 -1.40 -2.31
CA SER A 141 -20.70 -1.72 -1.69
C SER A 141 -20.54 -3.21 -1.48
N CYS A 142 -19.28 -3.63 -1.29
CA CYS A 142 -19.00 -4.97 -0.82
C CYS A 142 -19.36 -5.10 0.66
N ILE A 143 -20.07 -6.17 1.00
CA ILE A 143 -20.58 -6.45 2.34
C ILE A 143 -20.09 -7.82 2.82
N PRO A 144 -19.88 -8.00 4.14
CA PRO A 144 -19.58 -9.31 4.70
C PRO A 144 -20.67 -10.34 4.42
N THR A 145 -20.27 -11.58 4.21
CA THR A 145 -21.18 -12.73 4.12
C THR A 145 -20.77 -13.79 5.14
N GLN A 146 -21.69 -14.71 5.46
CA GLN A 146 -21.37 -15.83 6.36
C GLN A 146 -20.15 -16.63 5.87
N GLN A 147 -20.14 -16.97 4.57
CA GLN A 147 -19.03 -17.72 3.97
C GLN A 147 -17.74 -16.88 3.95
N GLY A 148 -17.84 -15.61 3.51
CA GLY A 148 -16.71 -14.69 3.46
C GLY A 148 -16.06 -14.52 4.83
N CYS A 149 -16.83 -14.33 5.90
CA CYS A 149 -16.29 -14.25 7.25
C CYS A 149 -15.55 -15.54 7.62
N SER A 150 -16.11 -16.73 7.37
CA SER A 150 -15.48 -18.00 7.74
C SER A 150 -14.22 -18.36 6.96
N GLU A 151 -14.06 -17.84 5.73
CA GLU A 151 -12.93 -18.12 4.84
C GLU A 151 -11.87 -17.01 4.87
N SER A 152 -12.17 -15.87 5.50
CA SER A 152 -11.32 -14.68 5.50
C SER A 152 -9.99 -14.85 6.26
N GLY A 153 -9.02 -14.03 5.87
CA GLY A 153 -7.79 -13.80 6.61
C GLY A 153 -8.06 -13.37 8.05
N ALA A 154 -9.02 -12.47 8.28
CA ALA A 154 -9.43 -12.02 9.61
C ALA A 154 -9.96 -13.17 10.49
N CYS A 155 -10.67 -14.14 9.92
CA CYS A 155 -11.06 -15.35 10.65
C CYS A 155 -9.84 -16.14 11.14
N THR A 156 -8.91 -16.46 10.24
CA THR A 156 -7.73 -17.27 10.61
C THR A 156 -6.76 -16.53 11.53
N LYS A 157 -6.59 -15.21 11.35
CA LYS A 157 -5.63 -14.39 12.08
C LYS A 157 -6.18 -13.94 13.44
N GLU A 158 -7.44 -13.48 13.47
CA GLU A 158 -8.05 -12.78 14.61
C GLU A 158 -9.25 -13.50 15.23
N GLY A 159 -9.74 -14.58 14.61
CA GLY A 159 -10.92 -15.30 15.09
C GLY A 159 -12.26 -14.67 14.68
N ARG A 160 -12.27 -13.70 13.75
CA ARG A 160 -13.48 -13.03 13.22
C ARG A 160 -14.24 -13.90 12.20
N CYS A 161 -14.58 -15.14 12.56
CA CYS A 161 -15.23 -16.08 11.63
C CYS A 161 -16.77 -16.08 11.71
N GLY A 162 -17.35 -15.49 12.75
CA GLY A 162 -18.81 -15.39 12.89
C GLY A 162 -19.37 -14.27 12.01
N PHE A 163 -20.67 -14.33 11.70
CA PHE A 163 -21.38 -13.26 10.99
C PHE A 163 -22.70 -12.97 11.70
N ASN A 164 -22.97 -11.69 11.96
CA ASN A 164 -24.17 -11.25 12.69
C ASN A 164 -25.23 -10.59 11.80
N GLY A 165 -25.11 -10.72 10.47
CA GLY A 165 -25.99 -10.05 9.51
C GLY A 165 -25.44 -8.73 8.96
N ALA A 166 -24.43 -8.14 9.59
CA ALA A 166 -23.82 -6.89 9.14
C ALA A 166 -22.28 -6.94 9.06
N ILE A 167 -21.64 -7.58 10.04
CA ILE A 167 -20.18 -7.61 10.17
C ILE A 167 -19.67 -9.01 10.52
N CYS A 168 -18.40 -9.25 10.20
CA CYS A 168 -17.68 -10.40 10.75
C CYS A 168 -17.37 -10.16 12.23
N VAL A 169 -17.78 -11.11 13.07
CA VAL A 169 -17.67 -11.03 14.52
C VAL A 169 -16.78 -12.14 15.06
N VAL A 170 -16.17 -11.85 16.20
CA VAL A 170 -15.42 -12.84 16.97
C VAL A 170 -16.40 -13.75 17.71
N THR A 171 -16.02 -15.02 17.89
CA THR A 171 -16.69 -15.92 18.83
C THR A 171 -15.66 -16.61 19.73
N PRO A 172 -16.05 -17.11 20.92
CA PRO A 172 -15.14 -17.81 21.83
C PRO A 172 -14.39 -18.98 21.16
N GLU A 173 -15.08 -19.77 20.33
CA GLU A 173 -14.48 -20.94 19.65
C GLU A 173 -13.32 -20.50 18.73
N TYR A 174 -13.52 -19.41 18.00
CA TYR A 174 -12.56 -18.95 17.01
C TYR A 174 -11.40 -18.15 17.61
N CYS A 175 -11.55 -17.59 18.82
CA CYS A 175 -10.40 -17.02 19.53
C CYS A 175 -9.32 -18.08 19.77
N TYR A 176 -9.70 -19.23 20.32
CA TYR A 176 -8.76 -20.31 20.62
C TYR A 176 -8.08 -20.88 19.36
N ARG A 177 -8.79 -20.88 18.21
CA ARG A 177 -8.28 -21.41 16.93
C ARG A 177 -7.47 -20.40 16.12
N SER A 178 -7.50 -19.12 16.50
CA SER A 178 -6.84 -18.05 15.76
C SER A 178 -5.31 -18.14 15.85
N LYS A 179 -4.61 -17.61 14.83
CA LYS A 179 -3.16 -17.43 14.90
C LYS A 179 -2.76 -16.50 16.04
N ALA A 180 -3.53 -15.43 16.29
CA ALA A 180 -3.28 -14.51 17.40
C ALA A 180 -3.25 -15.22 18.77
N CYS A 181 -4.11 -16.22 18.98
CA CYS A 181 -4.05 -17.05 20.18
C CYS A 181 -2.73 -17.82 20.28
N LYS A 182 -2.40 -18.62 19.26
CA LYS A 182 -1.18 -19.44 19.27
C LYS A 182 0.10 -18.61 19.38
N GLU A 183 0.17 -17.50 18.65
CA GLU A 183 1.38 -16.70 18.54
C GLU A 183 1.53 -15.71 19.71
N LYS A 184 0.44 -15.08 20.13
CA LYS A 184 0.45 -13.93 21.05
C LYS A 184 -0.30 -14.16 22.35
N GLY A 185 -0.92 -15.32 22.57
CA GLY A 185 -1.71 -15.61 23.78
C GLY A 185 -3.08 -14.91 23.82
N ILE A 186 -3.56 -14.38 22.69
CA ILE A 186 -4.83 -13.66 22.57
C ILE A 186 -5.97 -14.66 22.28
N CYS A 187 -6.39 -15.42 23.29
CA CYS A 187 -7.32 -16.53 23.14
C CYS A 187 -8.64 -16.39 23.91
N ALA A 188 -8.72 -15.47 24.88
CA ALA A 188 -9.94 -15.27 25.67
C ALA A 188 -10.92 -14.37 24.91
N PHE A 189 -12.22 -14.46 25.20
CA PHE A 189 -13.24 -13.61 24.57
C PHE A 189 -13.83 -12.65 25.61
N ASP A 190 -13.83 -11.35 25.33
CA ASP A 190 -14.34 -10.31 26.23
C ASP A 190 -15.80 -9.90 25.93
N GLY A 191 -16.44 -10.54 24.95
CA GLY A 191 -17.76 -10.18 24.44
C GLY A 191 -17.72 -9.49 23.07
N ILE A 192 -16.57 -8.93 22.67
CA ILE A 192 -16.41 -8.19 21.41
C ILE A 192 -15.19 -8.70 20.63
N ASN A 193 -14.06 -8.90 21.31
CA ASN A 193 -12.78 -9.24 20.71
C ASN A 193 -12.13 -10.44 21.41
N CYS A 194 -11.12 -11.00 20.75
CA CYS A 194 -10.16 -11.87 21.42
C CYS A 194 -9.18 -11.02 22.23
N VAL A 195 -8.94 -11.40 23.47
CA VAL A 195 -8.07 -10.71 24.43
C VAL A 195 -7.05 -11.68 25.03
N ALA A 196 -5.94 -11.12 25.52
CA ALA A 196 -4.93 -11.87 26.24
C ALA A 196 -5.43 -12.27 27.63
N ASN A 197 -4.90 -13.36 28.17
CA ASN A 197 -5.01 -13.69 29.58
C ASN A 197 -3.73 -14.37 30.08
N ALA A 198 -3.57 -14.47 31.40
CA ALA A 198 -2.36 -15.03 32.01
C ALA A 198 -2.06 -16.48 31.56
N GLU A 199 -3.08 -17.32 31.46
CA GLU A 199 -2.93 -18.74 31.09
C GLU A 199 -2.34 -18.90 29.68
N TYR A 200 -2.92 -18.19 28.69
CA TYR A 200 -2.52 -18.31 27.30
C TYR A 200 -1.27 -17.49 26.96
N CYS A 201 -0.97 -16.42 27.70
CA CYS A 201 0.32 -15.73 27.57
C CYS A 201 1.48 -16.69 27.82
N ALA A 202 1.41 -17.48 28.90
CA ALA A 202 2.44 -18.46 29.26
C ALA A 202 2.59 -19.61 28.25
N GLN A 203 1.56 -19.92 27.46
CA GLN A 203 1.57 -20.98 26.45
C GLN A 203 1.88 -20.47 25.03
N SER A 204 1.94 -19.16 24.84
CA SER A 204 2.10 -18.54 23.52
C SER A 204 3.49 -18.77 22.93
N GLN A 205 3.59 -18.77 21.60
CA GLN A 205 4.91 -18.80 20.93
C GLN A 205 5.76 -17.59 21.31
N LYS A 206 5.16 -16.41 21.54
CA LYS A 206 5.89 -15.25 22.03
C LYS A 206 6.50 -15.45 23.42
N CYS A 207 5.85 -16.20 24.31
CA CYS A 207 6.46 -16.60 25.58
C CYS A 207 7.68 -17.48 25.33
N LEU A 208 7.52 -18.57 24.59
CA LEU A 208 8.59 -19.53 24.32
C LEU A 208 9.78 -18.89 23.59
N GLN A 209 9.54 -17.99 22.64
CA GLN A 209 10.59 -17.40 21.82
C GLN A 209 11.20 -16.15 22.43
N ASN A 210 10.40 -15.31 23.08
CA ASN A 210 10.79 -13.95 23.46
C ASN A 210 10.58 -13.62 24.95
N GLY A 211 10.14 -14.58 25.77
CA GLY A 211 9.91 -14.37 27.20
C GLY A 211 8.66 -13.55 27.56
N VAL A 212 7.76 -13.33 26.60
CA VAL A 212 6.48 -12.61 26.80
C VAL A 212 5.44 -13.53 27.44
N CYS A 213 5.69 -13.94 28.67
CA CYS A 213 4.92 -14.97 29.38
C CYS A 213 3.94 -14.41 30.43
N GLY A 214 4.10 -13.15 30.84
CA GLY A 214 3.25 -12.50 31.82
C GLY A 214 2.00 -11.89 31.21
N PHE A 215 1.12 -11.36 32.07
CA PHE A 215 -0.07 -10.61 31.68
C PHE A 215 -0.17 -9.35 32.55
N ASP A 216 -0.26 -8.18 31.93
CA ASP A 216 -0.28 -6.89 32.62
C ASP A 216 -1.70 -6.34 32.88
N GLY A 217 -2.73 -7.13 32.56
CA GLY A 217 -4.13 -6.73 32.64
C GLY A 217 -4.74 -6.35 31.28
N LEU A 218 -3.90 -6.06 30.27
CA LEU A 218 -4.34 -5.70 28.92
C LEU A 218 -3.74 -6.63 27.85
N GLN A 219 -2.47 -6.98 28.01
CA GLN A 219 -1.71 -7.74 27.02
C GLN A 219 -0.69 -8.67 27.68
N CYS A 220 -0.13 -9.57 26.88
CA CYS A 220 1.01 -10.36 27.32
C CYS A 220 2.25 -9.48 27.46
N SER A 221 2.95 -9.65 28.56
CA SER A 221 4.12 -8.86 28.94
C SER A 221 5.34 -9.75 29.19
N MET A 222 6.54 -9.16 29.07
CA MET A 222 7.77 -9.86 29.42
C MET A 222 7.88 -10.04 30.92
N THR A 223 8.51 -11.13 31.34
CA THR A 223 8.79 -11.43 32.75
C THR A 223 10.21 -11.93 32.88
N GLU A 224 10.80 -11.79 34.06
CA GLU A 224 12.12 -12.34 34.37
C GLU A 224 12.18 -13.86 34.13
N GLU A 225 11.18 -14.58 34.63
CA GLU A 225 11.05 -16.02 34.39
C GLU A 225 10.94 -16.33 32.89
N GLY A 226 10.11 -15.57 32.16
CA GLY A 226 9.95 -15.73 30.72
C GLY A 226 11.26 -15.50 29.96
N CYS A 227 12.00 -14.45 30.27
CA CYS A 227 13.28 -14.16 29.60
C CYS A 227 14.27 -15.32 29.81
N SER A 228 14.43 -15.80 31.04
CA SER A 228 15.37 -16.88 31.38
C SER A 228 15.04 -18.23 30.74
N LYS A 229 13.76 -18.49 30.40
CA LYS A 229 13.31 -19.74 29.75
C LYS A 229 13.11 -19.62 28.25
N SER A 230 13.32 -18.43 27.67
CA SER A 230 13.06 -18.18 26.25
C SER A 230 14.14 -18.75 25.33
N ALA A 231 13.76 -19.08 24.10
CA ALA A 231 14.70 -19.47 23.05
C ALA A 231 15.75 -18.37 22.79
N LYS A 232 15.41 -17.10 22.99
CA LYS A 232 16.35 -15.97 22.91
C LYS A 232 17.39 -15.97 24.03
N CYS A 233 17.05 -16.45 25.22
CA CYS A 233 18.06 -16.69 26.25
C CYS A 233 19.04 -17.79 25.81
N GLU A 234 18.52 -18.93 25.36
CA GLU A 234 19.36 -20.06 24.92
C GLU A 234 20.25 -19.70 23.71
N SER A 235 19.71 -19.01 22.71
CA SER A 235 20.45 -18.70 21.49
C SER A 235 21.31 -17.44 21.61
N HIS A 236 20.81 -16.36 22.22
CA HIS A 236 21.45 -15.02 22.21
C HIS A 236 21.91 -14.53 23.59
N GLY A 237 21.68 -15.29 24.67
CA GLY A 237 22.06 -14.93 26.04
C GLY A 237 21.17 -13.85 26.67
N LEU A 238 20.00 -13.57 26.08
CA LEU A 238 19.01 -12.60 26.57
C LEU A 238 18.18 -13.15 27.75
N CYS A 239 18.87 -13.50 28.84
CA CYS A 239 18.29 -14.23 29.96
C CYS A 239 17.82 -13.34 31.13
N GLY A 240 18.20 -12.06 31.16
CA GLY A 240 17.79 -11.11 32.18
C GLY A 240 16.55 -10.32 31.75
N PHE A 241 15.91 -9.63 32.69
CA PHE A 241 14.77 -8.75 32.43
C PHE A 241 15.00 -7.37 33.01
N GLU A 242 14.69 -6.34 32.22
CA GLU A 242 14.67 -4.95 32.65
C GLU A 242 13.40 -4.29 32.13
N GLU A 243 12.63 -3.64 33.01
CA GLU A 243 11.30 -3.10 32.70
C GLU A 243 11.27 -2.20 31.44
N LYS A 244 12.33 -1.41 31.25
CA LYS A 244 12.44 -0.46 30.13
C LYS A 244 12.84 -1.12 28.80
N TYR A 245 13.61 -2.19 28.84
CA TYR A 245 14.25 -2.78 27.65
C TYR A 245 13.80 -4.21 27.35
N GLY A 246 13.03 -4.84 28.24
CA GLY A 246 12.59 -6.21 28.13
C GLY A 246 13.70 -7.20 28.45
N CYS A 247 13.81 -8.27 27.65
CA CYS A 247 14.86 -9.27 27.85
C CYS A 247 16.23 -8.71 27.46
N ILE A 248 17.16 -8.69 28.41
CA ILE A 248 18.52 -8.18 28.27
C ILE A 248 19.55 -9.29 28.41
N SER A 249 20.74 -9.07 27.87
CA SER A 249 21.85 -10.00 28.02
C SER A 249 22.39 -10.01 29.46
N THR A 250 22.76 -11.19 29.94
CA THR A 250 23.49 -11.37 31.21
C THR A 250 24.85 -11.99 30.92
N ASP A 251 25.83 -11.80 31.81
CA ASP A 251 27.16 -12.39 31.62
C ASP A 251 27.06 -13.92 31.60
N ASP A 252 26.32 -14.50 32.56
CA ASP A 252 26.07 -15.94 32.63
C ASP A 252 25.27 -16.45 31.43
N GLY A 253 24.18 -15.76 31.07
CA GLY A 253 23.38 -16.10 29.90
C GLY A 253 24.20 -16.05 28.62
N CYS A 254 25.14 -15.10 28.54
CA CYS A 254 25.98 -14.98 27.38
C CYS A 254 26.97 -16.13 27.24
N MET A 255 27.66 -16.48 28.32
CA MET A 255 28.59 -17.61 28.35
C MET A 255 27.90 -18.96 28.07
N GLN A 256 26.62 -19.08 28.40
CA GLN A 256 25.85 -20.31 28.20
C GLN A 256 25.16 -20.38 26.83
N SER A 257 25.02 -19.26 26.12
CA SER A 257 24.29 -19.19 24.85
C SER A 257 24.95 -20.00 23.72
N LEU A 258 24.13 -20.54 22.81
CA LEU A 258 24.60 -21.24 21.62
C LEU A 258 25.50 -20.36 20.75
N ASN A 259 25.11 -19.11 20.51
CA ASN A 259 25.94 -18.17 19.75
C ASN A 259 27.32 -18.04 20.38
N CYS A 260 27.43 -17.98 21.71
CA CYS A 260 28.75 -17.85 22.29
C CYS A 260 29.58 -19.14 22.23
N ARG A 261 28.94 -20.29 22.47
CA ARG A 261 29.59 -21.61 22.40
C ARG A 261 30.10 -21.92 21.00
N ASP A 262 29.32 -21.60 19.98
CA ASP A 262 29.64 -21.92 18.59
C ASP A 262 30.69 -20.98 17.98
N TYR A 263 30.65 -19.70 18.35
CA TYR A 263 31.53 -18.68 17.77
C TYR A 263 32.80 -18.38 18.58
N GLY A 264 32.81 -18.69 19.88
CA GLY A 264 33.94 -18.46 20.78
C GLY A 264 34.23 -16.99 21.11
N SER A 265 34.93 -16.75 22.23
CA SER A 265 35.35 -15.43 22.74
C SER A 265 34.26 -14.36 22.66
N CYS A 266 33.27 -14.37 23.56
CA CYS A 266 32.17 -13.41 23.51
C CYS A 266 32.23 -12.40 24.65
N TYR A 267 31.59 -11.27 24.45
CA TYR A 267 31.31 -10.31 25.51
C TYR A 267 29.85 -9.87 25.46
N LYS A 268 29.36 -9.38 26.60
CA LYS A 268 28.00 -8.88 26.76
C LYS A 268 27.79 -7.60 25.94
N GLY A 269 26.86 -7.65 25.00
CA GLY A 269 26.34 -6.48 24.28
C GLY A 269 24.88 -6.21 24.64
N PHE A 270 24.40 -4.99 24.39
CA PHE A 270 23.05 -4.56 24.76
C PHE A 270 21.94 -5.42 24.13
N TYR A 271 22.11 -5.82 22.87
CA TYR A 271 21.14 -6.63 22.11
C TYR A 271 21.47 -8.14 22.08
N GLY A 272 22.43 -8.59 22.87
CA GLY A 272 22.86 -9.99 22.93
C GLY A 272 24.39 -10.15 22.99
N CYS A 273 24.85 -11.39 22.93
CA CYS A 273 26.27 -11.71 22.88
C CYS A 273 26.94 -11.25 21.59
N ILE A 274 28.09 -10.61 21.72
CA ILE A 274 28.91 -10.19 20.58
C ILE A 274 30.20 -11.00 20.57
N ARG A 275 30.55 -11.56 19.41
CA ARG A 275 31.82 -12.24 19.18
C ARG A 275 32.98 -11.22 19.21
N LYS A 276 33.99 -11.47 20.01
CA LYS A 276 35.29 -10.79 19.98
C LYS A 276 35.96 -11.17 18.67
N ARG A 277 36.22 -10.17 17.81
CA ARG A 277 36.93 -10.37 16.55
C ARG A 277 38.40 -10.69 16.78
#